data_AF-A0AAV3SCI9-F1
#
_entry.id   AF-A0AAV3SCI9-F1
#
_cell.length_a   1.000
_cell.length_b   1.000
_cell.length_c   1.000
_cell.angle_alpha   90.00
_cell.angle_beta   90.00
_cell.angle_gamma   90.00
#
_symmetry.space_group_name_H-M   'P 1'
#
loop_
_entity.id
_entity.type
_entity.pdbx_description
1 polymer ?
#
loop_
_entity_poly.entity_id
_entity_poly.type
_entity_poly.pdbx_seq_one_letter_code
_entity_poly.pdbx_strand_id
1 'polypeptide(L)'
;MYDGVKSWDTKQLRVVGVRDEDADDGYRLYITNLPQDEFSPDEISTLYRARWMVELLFRELKSRYSLGEFETEKAHIVKIQVVAALLTLVVSRAILREFVEYAEEQGDECVFPPERWAATFRSLAQLILQEIAAGYGYPRPNLGEILYHEAKQPLPSRLILLEEVNAELCGDFSS
;
A
#
# COMPACT_ATOMS: atom_id res chain seq x y z
N MET A 1 -32.97 0.17 0.73
CA MET A 1 -33.86 0.57 -0.38
C MET A 1 -33.45 2.00 -0.73
N TYR A 2 -32.61 2.18 -1.76
CA TYR A 2 -32.16 3.50 -2.22
C TYR A 2 -33.15 3.99 -3.30
N ASP A 3 -33.58 5.23 -3.16
CA ASP A 3 -34.74 5.81 -3.84
C ASP A 3 -34.46 6.16 -5.32
N GLY A 4 -34.60 5.16 -6.18
CA GLY A 4 -35.38 5.19 -7.43
C GLY A 4 -35.14 6.22 -8.56
N VAL A 5 -34.39 7.30 -8.40
CA VAL A 5 -34.34 8.37 -9.42
C VAL A 5 -33.08 8.26 -10.28
N LYS A 6 -33.20 7.66 -11.46
CA LYS A 6 -32.19 7.76 -12.52
C LYS A 6 -32.50 8.96 -13.41
N SER A 7 -31.66 9.99 -13.34
CA SER A 7 -31.66 11.13 -14.26
C SER A 7 -30.63 10.90 -15.36
N TRP A 8 -31.03 11.12 -16.62
CA TRP A 8 -30.14 11.07 -17.78
C TRP A 8 -29.64 12.49 -18.07
N ASP A 9 -28.32 12.64 -18.21
CA ASP A 9 -27.67 13.89 -18.64
C ASP A 9 -26.82 13.59 -19.87
N THR A 10 -26.82 14.49 -20.85
CA THR A 10 -26.06 14.33 -22.10
C THR A 10 -24.95 15.37 -22.13
N LYS A 11 -23.70 14.91 -22.09
CA LYS A 11 -22.52 15.78 -22.15
C LYS A 11 -21.74 15.55 -23.43
N GLN A 12 -21.33 16.64 -24.06
CA GLN A 12 -20.35 16.62 -25.14
C GLN A 12 -18.95 16.53 -24.53
N LEU A 13 -18.16 15.55 -24.99
CA LEU A 13 -16.80 15.32 -24.54
C LEU A 13 -15.89 15.20 -25.76
N ARG A 14 -14.63 15.62 -25.62
CA ARG A 14 -13.62 15.50 -26.65
C ARG A 14 -12.97 14.12 -26.56
N VAL A 15 -12.83 13.45 -27.70
CA VAL A 15 -12.05 12.22 -27.83
C VAL A 15 -10.69 12.56 -28.42
N VAL A 16 -9.62 12.05 -27.81
CA VAL A 16 -8.24 12.29 -28.21
C VAL A 16 -7.57 10.95 -28.47
N GLY A 17 -7.02 10.76 -29.67
CA GLY A 17 -6.24 9.58 -30.03
C GLY A 17 -4.76 9.91 -30.10
N VAL A 18 -3.94 9.10 -29.42
CA VAL A 18 -2.48 9.15 -29.50
C VAL A 18 -1.98 7.86 -30.11
N ARG A 19 -1.09 7.96 -31.10
CA ARG A 19 -0.54 6.78 -31.78
C ARG A 19 0.32 6.00 -30.80
N ASP A 20 0.09 4.71 -30.71
CA ASP A 20 0.75 3.82 -29.76
C ASP A 20 0.90 2.45 -30.41
N GLU A 21 2.15 2.01 -30.59
CA GLU A 21 2.46 0.74 -31.29
C GLU A 21 2.07 -0.49 -30.45
N ASP A 22 1.90 -0.32 -29.13
CA ASP A 22 1.47 -1.38 -28.22
C ASP A 22 -0.06 -1.50 -28.13
N ALA A 23 -0.82 -0.64 -28.83
CA ALA A 23 -2.28 -0.70 -28.85
C ALA A 23 -2.79 -1.56 -30.01
N ASP A 24 -3.83 -2.37 -29.77
CA ASP A 24 -4.40 -3.30 -30.76
C ASP A 24 -4.77 -2.62 -32.09
N ASP A 25 -5.28 -1.38 -32.04
CA ASP A 25 -5.68 -0.58 -33.21
C ASP A 25 -4.65 0.51 -33.57
N GLY A 26 -3.45 0.47 -33.00
CA GLY A 26 -2.37 1.44 -33.24
C GLY A 26 -2.57 2.82 -32.59
N TYR A 27 -3.64 2.98 -31.80
CA TYR A 27 -3.95 4.21 -31.07
C TYR A 27 -4.47 3.90 -29.66
N ARG A 28 -4.08 4.72 -28.68
CA ARG A 28 -4.76 4.82 -27.39
C ARG A 28 -5.73 6.01 -27.39
N LEU A 29 -6.98 5.75 -27.00
CA LEU A 29 -8.05 6.73 -26.98
C LEU A 29 -8.32 7.24 -25.56
N TYR A 30 -8.52 8.55 -25.45
CA TYR A 30 -8.80 9.26 -24.20
C TYR A 30 -10.06 10.12 -24.35
N ILE A 31 -10.83 10.26 -23.26
CA ILE A 31 -12.05 11.08 -23.23
C ILE A 31 -11.86 12.24 -22.24
N THR A 32 -11.87 13.46 -22.71
CA THR A 32 -11.57 14.63 -21.88
C THR A 32 -12.56 15.77 -22.11
N ASN A 33 -12.73 16.62 -21.11
CA ASN A 33 -13.39 17.92 -21.23
C ASN A 33 -12.37 19.06 -21.41
N LEU A 34 -11.08 18.75 -21.48
CA LEU A 34 -10.02 19.75 -21.64
C LEU A 34 -9.99 20.33 -23.07
N PRO A 35 -9.84 21.66 -23.19
CA PRO A 35 -9.91 22.37 -24.46
C PRO A 35 -8.76 21.98 -25.40
N GLN A 36 -9.02 22.02 -26.71
CA GLN A 36 -8.08 21.58 -27.75
C GLN A 36 -6.93 22.57 -27.98
N ASP A 37 -7.22 23.85 -27.83
CA ASP A 37 -6.29 24.97 -28.00
C ASP A 37 -5.26 25.06 -26.87
N GLU A 38 -5.56 24.52 -25.69
CA GLU A 38 -4.63 24.52 -24.55
C GLU A 38 -3.91 23.19 -24.33
N PHE A 39 -4.53 22.05 -24.69
CA PHE A 39 -3.97 20.71 -24.41
C PHE A 39 -3.82 19.87 -25.67
N SER A 40 -2.56 19.58 -25.99
CA SER A 40 -2.14 18.68 -27.06
C SER A 40 -2.46 17.22 -26.72
N PRO A 41 -2.55 16.33 -27.73
CA PRO A 41 -2.77 14.90 -27.50
C PRO A 41 -1.73 14.25 -26.56
N ASP A 42 -0.46 14.62 -26.69
CA ASP A 42 0.63 14.09 -25.85
C ASP A 42 0.53 14.53 -24.39
N GLU A 43 0.08 15.76 -24.14
CA GLU A 43 -0.21 16.26 -22.79
C GLU A 43 -1.40 15.51 -22.16
N ILE A 44 -2.46 15.26 -22.94
CA ILE A 44 -3.60 14.44 -22.50
C ILE A 44 -3.15 13.03 -22.14
N SER A 45 -2.33 12.38 -22.98
CA SER A 45 -1.75 11.06 -22.69
C SER A 45 -0.92 11.09 -21.40
N THR A 46 -0.13 12.14 -21.19
CA THR A 46 0.66 12.33 -19.99
C THR A 46 -0.20 12.50 -18.73
N LEU A 47 -1.28 13.28 -18.79
CA LEU A 47 -2.24 13.41 -17.69
C LEU A 47 -2.92 12.08 -17.36
N TYR A 48 -3.28 11.30 -18.37
CA TYR A 48 -3.85 9.96 -18.18
C TYR A 48 -2.85 8.98 -17.56
N ARG A 49 -1.58 9.07 -17.95
CA ARG A 49 -0.50 8.31 -17.31
C ARG A 49 -0.33 8.71 -15.85
N ALA A 50 -0.39 10.00 -15.53
CA ALA A 50 -0.35 10.48 -14.15
C ALA A 50 -1.54 9.96 -13.32
N ARG A 51 -2.74 9.92 -13.90
CA ARG A 51 -3.91 9.30 -13.28
C ARG A 51 -3.68 7.82 -12.97
N TRP A 52 -3.07 7.08 -13.90
CA TRP A 52 -2.71 5.68 -13.67
C TRP A 52 -1.66 5.51 -12.57
N MET A 53 -0.68 6.42 -12.47
CA MET A 53 0.29 6.40 -11.37
C MET A 53 -0.39 6.52 -10.00
N VAL A 54 -1.47 7.31 -9.89
CA VAL A 54 -2.28 7.38 -8.66
C VAL A 54 -2.94 6.04 -8.36
N GLU A 55 -3.51 5.36 -9.36
CA GLU A 55 -4.10 4.03 -9.17
C GLU A 55 -3.07 2.99 -8.73
N LEU A 56 -1.88 3.00 -9.34
CA LEU A 56 -0.77 2.15 -8.94
C LEU A 56 -0.33 2.43 -7.51
N LEU A 57 -0.28 3.70 -7.09
CA LEU A 57 0.03 4.08 -5.71
C LEU A 57 -0.99 3.52 -4.71
N PHE A 58 -2.27 3.61 -5.02
CA PHE A 58 -3.32 3.03 -4.17
C PHE A 58 -3.26 1.49 -4.15
N ARG A 59 -2.89 0.86 -5.26
CA ARG A 59 -2.66 -0.59 -5.31
C ARG A 59 -1.46 -1.00 -4.45
N GLU A 60 -0.37 -0.25 -4.48
CA GLU A 60 0.80 -0.45 -3.62
C GLU A 60 0.42 -0.31 -2.14
N LEU A 61 -0.26 0.79 -1.77
CA LEU A 61 -0.71 1.02 -0.40
C LEU A 61 -1.57 -0.12 0.15
N LYS A 62 -2.52 -0.62 -0.66
CA LYS A 62 -3.37 -1.75 -0.27
C LYS A 62 -2.60 -3.06 -0.16
N SER A 63 -1.72 -3.36 -1.12
CA SER A 63 -1.07 -4.67 -1.23
C SER A 63 0.23 -4.82 -0.44
N ARG A 64 0.97 -3.73 -0.20
CA ARG A 64 2.30 -3.75 0.45
C ARG A 64 2.27 -3.15 1.84
N TYR A 65 1.41 -2.17 2.08
CA TYR A 65 1.33 -1.42 3.34
C TYR A 65 0.00 -1.63 4.08
N SER A 66 -0.75 -2.69 3.72
CA SER A 66 -1.96 -3.16 4.41
C SER A 66 -3.07 -2.11 4.59
N LEU A 67 -3.16 -1.11 3.70
CA LEU A 67 -4.21 -0.08 3.74
C LEU A 67 -5.63 -0.65 3.45
N GLY A 68 -5.75 -1.92 3.08
CA GLY A 68 -7.03 -2.59 2.79
C GLY A 68 -7.46 -3.64 3.82
N GLU A 69 -6.62 -3.96 4.80
CA GLU A 69 -6.83 -5.07 5.73
C GLU A 69 -7.13 -4.51 7.14
N PHE A 70 -8.37 -4.06 7.33
CA PHE A 70 -8.82 -3.55 8.63
C PHE A 70 -9.49 -4.68 9.41
N GLU A 71 -8.84 -5.19 10.46
CA GLU A 71 -9.41 -6.19 11.37
C GLU A 71 -10.36 -5.59 12.43
N THR A 72 -10.71 -4.30 12.29
CA THR A 72 -11.51 -3.59 13.28
C THR A 72 -12.36 -2.48 12.66
N GLU A 73 -13.56 -2.30 13.21
CA GLU A 73 -14.47 -1.21 12.85
C GLU A 73 -14.24 0.06 13.70
N LYS A 74 -13.30 0.00 14.66
CA LYS A 74 -12.98 1.14 15.53
C LYS A 74 -12.29 2.24 14.71
N ALA A 75 -13.01 3.34 14.47
CA ALA A 75 -12.56 4.46 13.65
C ALA A 75 -11.16 5.01 14.00
N HIS A 76 -10.80 5.03 15.30
CA HIS A 76 -9.48 5.50 15.73
C HIS A 76 -8.35 4.56 15.31
N ILE A 77 -8.58 3.24 15.33
CA ILE A 77 -7.58 2.25 14.90
C ILE A 77 -7.39 2.31 13.39
N VAL A 78 -8.49 2.39 12.63
CA VAL A 78 -8.46 2.59 11.18
C VAL A 78 -7.64 3.83 10.82
N LYS A 79 -7.88 4.96 11.52
CA LYS A 79 -7.11 6.19 11.29
C LYS A 79 -5.62 6.02 11.54
N ILE A 80 -5.22 5.33 12.61
CA ILE A 80 -3.82 5.05 12.91
C ILE A 80 -3.18 4.19 11.81
N GLN A 81 -3.87 3.15 11.34
CA GLN A 81 -3.38 2.30 10.26
C GLN A 81 -3.22 3.07 8.94
N VAL A 82 -4.18 3.94 8.59
CA VAL A 82 -4.07 4.81 7.41
C VAL A 82 -2.84 5.70 7.52
N VAL A 83 -2.64 6.37 8.67
CA VAL A 83 -1.48 7.23 8.88
C VAL A 83 -0.17 6.43 8.83
N ALA A 84 -0.11 5.25 9.44
CA ALA A 84 1.07 4.38 9.42
C ALA A 84 1.42 3.93 7.98
N ALA A 85 0.44 3.54 7.17
CA ALA A 85 0.67 3.16 5.78
C ALA A 85 1.19 4.33 4.94
N LEU A 86 0.63 5.53 5.12
CA LEU A 86 1.08 6.74 4.44
C LEU A 86 2.50 7.14 4.87
N LEU A 87 2.80 7.09 6.17
CA LEU A 87 4.16 7.33 6.69
C LEU A 87 5.17 6.32 6.13
N THR A 88 4.79 5.04 6.10
CA THR A 88 5.64 3.97 5.54
C THR A 88 5.94 4.22 4.08
N LEU A 89 4.95 4.63 3.29
CA LEU A 89 5.13 5.01 1.89
C LEU A 89 6.09 6.22 1.76
N VAL A 90 5.90 7.27 2.55
CA VAL A 90 6.77 8.47 2.51
C VAL A 90 8.22 8.10 2.82
N VAL A 91 8.47 7.33 3.89
CA VAL A 91 9.80 6.85 4.24
C VAL A 91 10.39 5.99 3.13
N SER A 92 9.60 5.07 2.57
CA SER A 92 10.02 4.22 1.45
C SER A 92 10.48 5.04 0.24
N ARG A 93 9.72 6.09 -0.13
CA ARG A 93 10.06 6.96 -1.27
C ARG A 93 11.23 7.89 -0.98
N ALA A 94 11.38 8.35 0.26
CA ALA A 94 12.54 9.15 0.66
C ALA A 94 13.83 8.33 0.52
N ILE A 95 13.84 7.09 1.04
CA ILE A 95 15.01 6.22 0.90
C ILE A 95 15.27 5.86 -0.57
N LEU A 96 14.23 5.56 -1.35
CA LEU A 96 14.39 5.30 -2.79
C LEU A 96 15.11 6.45 -3.50
N ARG A 97 14.75 7.69 -3.17
CA ARG A 97 15.34 8.88 -3.76
C ARG A 97 16.85 8.93 -3.51
N GLU A 98 17.30 8.67 -2.29
CA GLU A 98 18.73 8.62 -1.96
C GLU A 98 19.48 7.56 -2.78
N PHE A 99 18.86 6.39 -3.01
CA PHE A 99 19.47 5.32 -3.82
C PHE A 99 19.55 5.69 -5.31
N VAL A 100 18.54 6.38 -5.83
CA VAL A 100 18.56 6.89 -7.22
C VAL A 100 19.64 7.95 -7.38
N GLU A 101 19.68 8.93 -6.48
CA GLU A 101 20.70 10.00 -6.51
C GLU A 101 22.11 9.41 -6.39
N TYR A 102 22.33 8.43 -5.50
CA TYR A 102 23.59 7.72 -5.38
C TYR A 102 23.98 6.97 -6.67
N ALA A 103 23.04 6.27 -7.31
CA ALA A 103 23.30 5.57 -8.57
C ALA A 103 23.70 6.53 -9.70
N GLU A 104 23.01 7.66 -9.82
CA GLU A 104 23.32 8.71 -10.78
C GLU A 104 24.73 9.28 -10.56
N GLU A 105 25.12 9.54 -9.31
CA GLU A 105 26.47 10.03 -8.96
C GLU A 105 27.57 9.03 -9.32
N GLN A 106 27.30 7.72 -9.24
CA GLN A 106 28.25 6.68 -9.63
C GLN A 106 28.25 6.39 -11.14
N GLY A 107 27.35 7.02 -11.90
CA GLY A 107 27.15 6.70 -13.32
C GLY A 107 26.63 5.28 -13.56
N ASP A 108 25.92 4.71 -12.59
CA ASP A 108 25.27 3.41 -12.71
C ASP A 108 23.91 3.58 -13.39
N GLU A 109 23.67 2.86 -14.49
CA GLU A 109 22.40 2.88 -15.22
C GLU A 109 21.31 2.02 -14.54
N CYS A 110 21.42 1.79 -13.22
CA CYS A 110 20.48 0.95 -12.51
C CYS A 110 19.09 1.63 -12.39
N VAL A 111 18.05 0.81 -12.52
CA VAL A 111 16.66 1.24 -12.42
C VAL A 111 16.03 0.54 -11.23
N PHE A 112 15.22 1.27 -10.47
CA PHE A 112 14.47 0.76 -9.32
C PHE A 112 12.97 0.71 -9.65
N PRO A 113 12.45 -0.41 -10.20
CA PRO A 113 11.02 -0.52 -10.46
C PRO A 113 10.21 -0.36 -9.16
N PRO A 114 9.15 0.47 -9.14
CA PRO A 114 8.41 0.77 -7.92
C PRO A 114 7.93 -0.47 -7.16
N GLU A 115 7.41 -1.47 -7.87
CA GLU A 115 6.92 -2.71 -7.25
C GLU A 115 8.03 -3.57 -6.65
N ARG A 116 9.19 -3.65 -7.32
CA ARG A 116 10.36 -4.39 -6.79
C ARG A 116 10.94 -3.67 -5.58
N TRP A 117 11.05 -2.34 -5.66
CA TRP A 117 11.48 -1.51 -4.54
C TRP A 117 10.57 -1.70 -3.32
N ALA A 118 9.26 -1.53 -3.49
CA ALA A 118 8.28 -1.65 -2.42
C ALA A 118 8.32 -3.04 -1.75
N ALA A 119 8.49 -4.11 -2.54
CA ALA A 119 8.63 -5.46 -2.03
C ALA A 119 9.91 -5.62 -1.18
N THR A 120 11.06 -5.16 -1.68
CA THR A 120 12.33 -5.23 -0.95
C THR A 120 12.28 -4.40 0.32
N PHE A 121 11.84 -3.14 0.23
CA PHE A 121 11.67 -2.24 1.37
C PHE A 121 10.79 -2.85 2.45
N ARG A 122 9.63 -3.43 2.07
CA ARG A 122 8.73 -4.09 3.02
C ARG A 122 9.38 -5.27 3.72
N SER A 123 10.15 -6.09 2.99
CA SER A 123 10.84 -7.25 3.56
C SER A 123 11.95 -6.88 4.55
N LEU A 124 12.54 -5.70 4.38
CA LEU A 124 13.62 -5.19 5.22
C LEU A 124 13.17 -4.12 6.23
N ALA A 125 11.88 -3.79 6.27
CA ALA A 125 11.35 -2.66 7.03
C ALA A 125 11.77 -2.67 8.51
N GLN A 126 11.79 -3.84 9.15
CA GLN A 126 12.20 -3.98 10.54
C GLN A 126 13.69 -3.69 10.75
N LEU A 127 14.55 -4.11 9.83
CA LEU A 127 15.99 -3.84 9.87
C LEU A 127 16.27 -2.35 9.63
N ILE A 128 15.58 -1.76 8.65
CA ILE A 128 15.67 -0.32 8.37
C ILE A 128 15.26 0.49 9.61
N LEU A 129 14.16 0.12 10.26
CA LEU A 129 13.70 0.80 11.47
C LEU A 129 14.71 0.68 12.62
N GLN A 130 15.33 -0.50 12.79
CA GLN A 130 16.37 -0.70 13.81
C GLN A 130 17.61 0.14 13.53
N GLU A 131 18.03 0.25 12.27
CA GLU A 131 19.18 1.07 11.87
C GLU A 131 18.92 2.55 12.14
N ILE A 132 17.74 3.05 11.73
CA ILE A 132 17.32 4.43 12.00
C ILE A 132 17.28 4.67 13.51
N ALA A 133 16.65 3.78 14.28
CA ALA A 133 16.55 3.91 15.74
C ALA A 133 17.93 3.97 16.40
N ALA A 134 18.85 3.10 15.98
CA ALA A 134 20.23 3.11 16.47
C ALA A 134 20.95 4.44 16.13
N GLY A 135 20.74 4.98 14.92
CA GLY A 135 21.29 6.27 14.50
C GLY A 135 20.83 7.45 15.37
N TYR A 136 19.63 7.38 15.95
CA TYR A 136 19.12 8.38 16.91
C TYR A 136 19.44 8.05 18.38
N GLY A 137 20.23 7.02 18.65
CA GLY A 137 20.63 6.62 20.01
C GLY A 137 19.56 5.83 20.78
N TYR A 138 18.52 5.34 20.11
CA TYR A 138 17.56 4.44 20.75
C TYR A 138 18.20 3.06 20.96
N PRO A 139 17.94 2.42 22.12
CA PRO A 139 18.46 1.09 22.39
C PRO A 139 17.81 0.07 21.45
N ARG A 140 18.53 -1.03 21.18
CA ARG A 140 17.94 -2.16 20.47
C ARG A 140 16.71 -2.67 21.23
N PRO A 141 15.65 -3.11 20.51
CA PRO A 141 14.45 -3.62 21.16
C PRO A 141 14.79 -4.80 22.08
N ASN A 142 14.22 -4.81 23.28
CA ASN A 142 14.31 -5.97 24.18
C ASN A 142 13.40 -7.08 23.66
N LEU A 143 13.94 -7.95 22.81
CA LEU A 143 13.18 -9.03 22.20
C LEU A 143 12.48 -9.93 23.23
N GLY A 144 13.11 -10.18 24.38
CA GLY A 144 12.51 -11.02 25.43
C GLY A 144 11.26 -10.39 26.02
N GLU A 145 11.29 -9.09 26.28
CA GLU A 145 10.13 -8.34 26.78
C GLU A 145 9.03 -8.23 25.73
N ILE A 146 9.38 -7.93 24.48
CA ILE A 146 8.41 -7.84 23.37
C ILE A 146 7.73 -9.19 23.16
N LEU A 147 8.49 -10.28 23.06
CA LEU A 147 7.93 -11.63 22.91
C LEU A 147 7.02 -11.99 24.07
N TYR A 148 7.42 -11.65 25.31
CA TYR A 148 6.60 -11.91 26.49
C TYR A 148 5.27 -11.15 26.47
N HIS A 149 5.26 -9.91 25.97
CA HIS A 149 4.04 -9.12 25.86
C HIS A 149 3.16 -9.51 24.67
N GLU A 150 3.74 -9.77 23.51
CA GLU A 150 3.00 -10.11 22.29
C GLU A 150 2.49 -11.55 22.28
N ALA A 151 3.23 -12.50 22.87
CA ALA A 151 2.80 -13.90 22.95
C ALA A 151 1.74 -14.16 24.02
N LYS A 152 1.46 -13.17 24.90
CA LYS A 152 0.39 -13.30 25.90
C LYS A 152 -0.97 -13.34 25.22
N GLN A 153 -1.79 -14.31 25.62
CA GLN A 153 -3.18 -14.35 25.20
C GLN A 153 -3.91 -13.04 25.58
N PRO A 154 -4.67 -12.43 24.66
CA PRO A 154 -5.34 -11.16 24.93
C PRO A 154 -6.46 -11.26 25.98
N LEU A 155 -7.04 -12.44 26.16
CA LEU A 155 -8.19 -12.70 27.04
C LEU A 155 -7.91 -13.96 27.88
N PRO A 156 -7.66 -13.83 29.20
CA PRO A 156 -7.35 -14.96 30.08
C PRO A 156 -8.47 -16.00 30.19
N SER A 157 -9.70 -15.64 29.81
CA SER A 157 -10.88 -16.51 29.86
C SER A 157 -11.07 -17.36 28.60
N ARG A 158 -10.22 -17.20 27.57
CA ARG A 158 -10.30 -17.95 26.32
C ARG A 158 -9.37 -19.15 26.43
N LEU A 159 -9.93 -20.34 26.60
CA LEU A 159 -9.18 -21.58 26.57
C LEU A 159 -8.39 -21.68 25.25
N ILE A 160 -7.15 -22.14 25.35
CA ILE A 160 -6.39 -22.51 24.15
C ILE A 160 -7.01 -23.81 23.61
N LEU A 161 -7.03 -24.01 22.29
CA LEU A 161 -7.47 -25.28 21.66
C LEU A 161 -6.88 -26.53 22.34
N LEU A 162 -5.64 -26.44 22.81
CA LEU A 162 -4.98 -27.51 23.56
C LEU A 162 -5.64 -27.76 24.93
N GLU A 163 -6.07 -26.72 25.62
CA GLU A 163 -6.80 -26.80 26.89
C GLU A 163 -8.24 -27.26 26.69
N GLU A 164 -8.90 -26.85 25.60
CA GLU A 164 -10.24 -27.34 25.21
C GLU A 164 -10.22 -28.85 24.93
N VAL A 165 -9.29 -29.32 24.09
CA VAL A 165 -9.13 -30.75 23.78
C VAL A 165 -8.77 -31.56 25.02
N ASN A 166 -7.93 -31.03 25.90
CA ASN A 166 -7.55 -31.74 27.13
C ASN A 166 -8.71 -31.78 28.14
N ALA A 167 -9.56 -30.74 28.20
CA ALA A 167 -10.76 -30.73 29.02
C ALA A 167 -11.82 -31.72 28.51
N GLU A 168 -11.98 -31.86 27.19
CA GLU A 168 -12.85 -32.89 26.59
C GLU A 168 -12.32 -34.30 26.85
N LEU A 169 -11.02 -34.55 26.62
CA LEU A 169 -10.41 -35.87 26.82
C LEU A 169 -10.33 -36.29 28.30
N CYS A 170 -10.16 -35.35 29.24
CA CYS A 170 -10.11 -35.66 30.67
C CYS A 170 -11.51 -35.66 31.34
N GLY A 171 -12.52 -35.05 30.72
CA GLY A 171 -13.91 -35.06 31.20
C GLY A 171 -14.60 -36.43 31.08
N ASP A 172 -14.20 -37.24 30.09
CA ASP A 172 -14.80 -38.55 29.80
C ASP A 172 -14.32 -39.69 30.73
N PHE A 173 -13.34 -39.46 31.62
CA PHE A 173 -12.84 -40.47 32.56
C PHE A 173 -13.40 -40.35 33.99
N SER A 174 -14.42 -39.50 34.21
CA SER A 174 -15.13 -39.39 35.49
C SER A 174 -16.63 -39.67 35.32
N SER A 175 -16.97 -40.93 35.04
CA SER A 175 -18.33 -41.48 35.22
C SER A 175 -18.26 -42.92 35.70
#